data_AF-A0A4Q1A5P3-F1
#
_entry.id   AF-A0A4Q1A5P3-F1
#
_cell.length_a   1.000
_cell.length_b   1.000
_cell.length_c   1.000
_cell.angle_alpha   90.00
_cell.angle_beta   90.00
_cell.angle_gamma   90.00
#
_symmetry.space_group_name_H-M   'P 1'
#
loop_
_entity.id
_entity.type
_entity.pdbx_description
1 polymer ?
#
loop_
_entity_poly.entity_id
_entity_poly.type
_entity_poly.pdbx_seq_one_letter_code
_entity_poly.pdbx_strand_id
1 'polypeptide(L)'
;MNLDNLYLYSYSDKEKIDLSGTYCKESLTKTMIDKWISYMECHKCGKYDYCKYTEPHQTNPNKKAEIKCGVAKDFIINFVNTTFNLVKDLDNTQKQAYLNAAYYFTKYVQSAEINIGTFINKDYLSGWGSYAPILYGFSKQTLDYLNKSHREMKHIDIFSSKKNVILVEGFSEKIFVENFTDLEVINYEGKGRIDFSKIEFLVKEYHDKGYEVYLQSDLDGKKENQKVNRIINGGLIKEENIFQFKHDFETAIPPKLFYNILQDNELIEDDFEDFKKDANLSQGIVKHVKNKYGVDVNKRMVATEISLIIHKLKYRKNLYEDEDFLNTEIGKFWNFVSRIV
;
A
#
# COMPACT_ATOMS: atom_id res chain seq x y z
N MET A 1 6.55 25.29 -17.16
CA MET A 1 6.05 25.38 -15.77
C MET A 1 6.51 26.71 -15.19
N ASN A 2 5.58 27.60 -14.81
CA ASN A 2 5.93 28.83 -14.08
C ASN A 2 6.30 28.44 -12.63
N LEU A 3 7.47 28.90 -12.17
CA LEU A 3 8.01 28.65 -10.82
C LEU A 3 8.30 29.95 -10.05
N ASP A 4 7.66 31.06 -10.42
CA ASP A 4 7.78 32.34 -9.71
C ASP A 4 7.42 32.20 -8.22
N ASN A 5 8.28 32.75 -7.36
CA ASN A 5 8.15 32.71 -5.89
C ASN A 5 8.26 31.31 -5.27
N LEU A 6 8.78 30.34 -6.03
CA LEU A 6 9.16 29.02 -5.53
C LEU A 6 10.68 28.94 -5.32
N TYR A 7 11.15 27.90 -4.65
CA TYR A 7 12.58 27.75 -4.38
C TYR A 7 13.05 26.29 -4.48
N LEU A 8 14.35 26.11 -4.68
CA LEU A 8 15.06 24.85 -4.46
C LEU A 8 15.91 24.93 -3.20
N TYR A 9 16.09 23.81 -2.51
CA TYR A 9 17.15 23.71 -1.51
C TYR A 9 18.52 23.64 -2.20
N SER A 10 19.56 24.20 -1.56
CA SER A 10 20.94 23.93 -1.92
C SER A 10 21.37 22.53 -1.49
N TYR A 11 22.47 22.00 -2.04
CA TYR A 11 23.01 20.69 -1.67
C TYR A 11 23.15 20.45 -0.16
N SER A 12 23.46 21.51 0.60
CA SER A 12 23.67 21.44 2.06
C SER A 12 22.38 21.52 2.88
N ASP A 13 21.22 21.73 2.24
CA ASP A 13 19.92 21.99 2.86
C ASP A 13 19.86 23.28 3.70
N LYS A 14 20.88 24.14 3.61
CA LYS A 14 20.99 25.36 4.44
C LYS A 14 20.45 26.62 3.76
N GLU A 15 20.36 26.60 2.43
CA GLU A 15 19.99 27.77 1.64
C GLU A 15 18.81 27.44 0.75
N LYS A 16 17.92 28.43 0.60
CA LYS A 16 16.85 28.40 -0.39
C LYS A 16 17.29 29.24 -1.58
N ILE A 17 17.16 28.66 -2.76
CA ILE A 17 17.55 29.26 -4.03
C ILE A 17 16.25 29.60 -4.74
N ASP A 18 15.92 30.89 -4.77
CA ASP A 18 14.70 31.37 -5.41
C ASP A 18 14.69 31.05 -6.90
N LEU A 19 13.53 30.63 -7.38
CA LEU A 19 13.24 30.38 -8.78
C LEU A 19 12.43 31.55 -9.33
N SER A 20 12.73 31.93 -10.56
CA SER A 20 12.00 32.95 -11.30
C SER A 20 11.81 32.53 -12.74
N GLY A 21 10.64 32.87 -13.28
CA GLY A 21 10.24 32.65 -14.65
C GLY A 21 9.69 31.24 -14.94
N THR A 22 9.61 30.97 -16.24
CA THR A 22 9.09 29.71 -16.77
C THR A 22 10.22 28.75 -17.08
N TYR A 23 10.13 27.54 -16.53
CA TYR A 23 11.05 26.44 -16.78
C TYR A 23 10.45 25.47 -17.80
N CYS A 24 11.28 24.95 -18.69
CA CYS A 24 11.02 23.73 -19.44
C CYS A 24 11.60 22.53 -18.67
N LYS A 25 11.34 21.32 -19.17
CA LYS A 25 11.86 20.08 -18.60
C LYS A 25 13.39 20.12 -18.51
N GLU A 26 14.05 20.51 -19.59
CA GLU A 26 15.50 20.54 -19.73
C GLU A 26 16.13 21.59 -18.79
N SER A 27 15.55 22.79 -18.72
CA SER A 27 16.08 23.85 -17.86
C SER A 27 15.89 23.53 -16.37
N LEU A 28 14.76 22.91 -16.00
CA LEU A 28 14.53 22.48 -14.62
C LEU A 28 15.48 21.37 -14.21
N THR A 29 15.61 20.32 -15.02
CA THR A 29 16.53 19.21 -14.78
C THR A 29 17.96 19.71 -14.63
N LYS A 30 18.42 20.61 -15.52
CA LYS A 30 19.75 21.20 -15.44
C LYS A 30 19.94 21.96 -14.12
N THR A 31 18.99 22.81 -13.74
CA THR A 31 19.06 23.56 -12.49
C THR A 31 19.09 22.66 -11.27
N MET A 32 18.26 21.61 -11.22
CA MET A 32 18.27 20.64 -10.12
C MET A 32 19.61 19.90 -10.01
N ILE A 33 20.16 19.41 -11.13
CA ILE A 33 21.50 18.78 -11.17
C ILE A 33 22.59 19.77 -10.72
N ASP A 34 22.46 21.03 -11.10
CA ASP A 34 23.43 22.07 -10.76
C ASP A 34 23.42 22.46 -9.29
N LYS A 35 22.25 22.47 -8.65
CA LYS A 35 22.11 22.87 -7.26
C LYS A 35 22.17 21.72 -6.26
N TRP A 36 21.84 20.50 -6.67
CA TRP A 36 21.66 19.36 -5.74
C TRP A 36 22.75 18.32 -5.81
N ILE A 37 23.53 18.25 -6.89
CA ILE A 37 24.58 17.22 -7.02
C ILE A 37 25.94 17.90 -6.93
N SER A 38 26.63 17.67 -5.81
CA SER A 38 28.01 18.08 -5.66
C SER A 38 28.94 17.20 -6.50
N TYR A 39 30.09 17.75 -6.84
CA TYR A 39 31.23 16.96 -7.31
C TYR A 39 31.71 16.04 -6.18
N MET A 40 32.08 14.81 -6.54
CA MET A 40 32.65 13.85 -5.61
C MET A 40 33.65 12.95 -6.34
N GLU A 41 34.71 12.56 -5.63
CA GLU A 41 35.63 11.55 -6.16
C GLU A 41 34.97 10.18 -6.10
N CYS A 42 34.76 9.51 -7.25
CA CYS A 42 34.01 8.24 -7.29
C CYS A 42 34.59 7.16 -6.39
N HIS A 43 35.91 7.13 -6.19
CA HIS A 43 36.53 6.16 -5.30
C HIS A 43 36.10 6.31 -3.83
N LYS A 44 35.60 7.49 -3.42
CA LYS A 44 35.06 7.75 -2.08
C LYS A 44 33.61 7.30 -1.91
N CYS A 45 32.87 6.98 -2.98
CA CYS A 45 31.51 6.44 -2.86
C CYS A 45 31.46 4.94 -2.58
N GLY A 46 32.61 4.26 -2.65
CA GLY A 46 32.73 2.81 -2.39
C GLY A 46 32.24 1.90 -3.52
N LYS A 47 31.73 2.44 -4.64
CA LYS A 47 31.20 1.67 -5.79
C LYS A 47 32.04 1.76 -7.07
N TYR A 48 33.22 2.35 -6.99
CA TYR A 48 33.97 2.80 -8.18
C TYR A 48 34.44 1.67 -9.10
N ASP A 49 34.46 0.45 -8.61
CA ASP A 49 34.86 -0.78 -9.29
C ASP A 49 33.74 -1.37 -10.14
N TYR A 50 32.47 -1.13 -9.81
CA TYR A 50 31.31 -1.64 -10.56
C TYR A 50 30.31 -0.57 -11.02
N CYS A 51 30.48 0.69 -10.63
CA CYS A 51 29.60 1.78 -11.05
C CYS A 51 29.90 2.18 -12.51
N LYS A 52 28.89 2.06 -13.38
CA LYS A 52 28.98 2.37 -14.82
C LYS A 52 29.33 3.82 -15.17
N TYR A 53 29.17 4.75 -14.21
CA TYR A 53 29.46 6.17 -14.40
C TYR A 53 30.88 6.54 -13.96
N THR A 54 31.68 5.58 -13.49
CA THR A 54 33.01 5.87 -12.98
C THR A 54 33.95 6.22 -14.13
N GLU A 55 34.61 7.38 -14.03
CA GLU A 55 35.63 7.80 -14.98
C GLU A 55 37.04 7.67 -14.36
N PRO A 56 38.05 7.24 -15.13
CA PRO A 56 39.44 7.24 -14.65
C PRO A 56 39.93 8.68 -14.43
N HIS A 57 40.78 8.90 -13.44
CA HIS A 57 41.41 10.21 -13.27
C HIS A 57 42.41 10.46 -14.40
N GLN A 58 42.39 11.66 -15.00
CA GLN A 58 43.17 11.97 -16.21
C GLN A 58 44.68 11.76 -16.04
N THR A 59 45.21 12.03 -14.84
CA THR A 59 46.67 11.98 -14.57
C THR A 59 47.11 10.94 -13.55
N ASN A 60 46.18 10.29 -12.84
CA ASN A 60 46.53 9.35 -11.76
C ASN A 60 45.76 8.04 -11.95
N PRO A 61 46.38 6.99 -12.50
CA PRO A 61 45.69 5.74 -12.82
C PRO A 61 45.10 5.02 -11.60
N ASN A 62 45.59 5.33 -10.40
CA ASN A 62 45.11 4.75 -9.15
C ASN A 62 43.90 5.51 -8.56
N LYS A 63 43.48 6.61 -9.17
CA LYS A 63 42.33 7.41 -8.75
C LYS A 63 41.23 7.41 -9.80
N LYS A 64 40.04 7.77 -9.34
CA LYS A 64 38.89 8.06 -10.21
C LYS A 64 38.66 9.57 -10.28
N ALA A 65 38.10 10.01 -11.39
CA ALA A 65 37.78 11.42 -11.61
C ALA A 65 36.81 11.94 -10.56
N GLU A 66 36.91 13.24 -10.29
CA GLU A 66 35.91 13.97 -9.52
C GLU A 66 34.78 14.39 -10.44
N ILE A 67 33.60 13.78 -10.28
CA ILE A 67 32.44 14.03 -11.12
C ILE A 67 31.18 14.17 -10.25
N LYS A 68 30.15 14.79 -10.81
CA LYS A 68 28.80 14.70 -10.24
C LYS A 68 28.23 13.30 -10.42
N CYS A 69 27.75 12.68 -9.34
CA CYS A 69 27.24 11.31 -9.32
C CYS A 69 26.24 11.03 -10.45
N GLY A 70 26.58 10.09 -11.34
CA GLY A 70 25.77 9.74 -12.50
C GLY A 70 24.43 9.08 -12.14
N VAL A 71 24.38 8.29 -11.06
CA VAL A 71 23.12 7.67 -10.58
C VAL A 71 22.11 8.75 -10.17
N ALA A 72 22.56 9.76 -9.43
CA ALA A 72 21.70 10.87 -9.00
C ALA A 72 21.27 11.75 -10.20
N LYS A 73 22.16 11.97 -11.18
CA LYS A 73 21.81 12.68 -12.42
C LYS A 73 20.70 11.96 -13.17
N ASP A 74 20.89 10.67 -13.44
CA ASP A 74 19.90 9.87 -14.18
C ASP A 74 18.59 9.78 -13.42
N PHE A 75 18.61 9.68 -12.09
CA PHE A 75 17.42 9.78 -11.26
C PHE A 75 16.67 11.11 -11.50
N ILE A 76 17.34 12.27 -11.38
CA ILE A 76 16.69 13.58 -11.60
C ILE A 76 16.14 13.68 -13.03
N ILE A 77 16.92 13.26 -14.02
CA ILE A 77 16.51 13.26 -15.43
C ILE A 77 15.23 12.44 -15.59
N ASN A 78 15.22 11.19 -15.13
CA ASN A 78 14.08 10.29 -15.28
C ASN A 78 12.86 10.75 -14.48
N PHE A 79 13.07 11.24 -13.25
CA PHE A 79 12.01 11.76 -12.40
C PHE A 79 11.31 12.94 -13.06
N VAL A 80 12.05 13.97 -13.49
CA VAL A 80 11.48 15.14 -14.18
C VAL A 80 10.89 14.70 -15.53
N ASN A 81 11.54 13.82 -16.27
CA ASN A 81 11.05 13.34 -17.57
C ASN A 81 9.65 12.72 -17.48
N THR A 82 9.42 11.94 -16.43
CA THR A 82 8.17 11.20 -16.22
C THR A 82 7.07 12.08 -15.64
N THR A 83 7.41 13.09 -14.84
CA THR A 83 6.44 13.81 -14.02
C THR A 83 6.16 15.25 -14.49
N PHE A 84 7.07 15.87 -15.25
CA PHE A 84 7.00 17.31 -15.58
C PHE A 84 5.66 17.74 -16.19
N ASN A 85 5.12 16.94 -17.11
CA ASN A 85 3.86 17.27 -17.78
C ASN A 85 2.65 17.15 -16.86
N LEU A 86 2.74 16.32 -15.81
CA LEU A 86 1.69 16.11 -14.83
C LEU A 86 1.69 17.23 -13.77
N VAL A 87 2.85 17.81 -13.49
CA VAL A 87 3.00 18.82 -12.42
C VAL A 87 2.90 20.27 -12.89
N LYS A 88 3.00 20.51 -14.21
CA LYS A 88 3.04 21.88 -14.78
C LYS A 88 1.79 22.71 -14.41
N ASP A 89 0.65 22.05 -14.27
CA ASP A 89 -0.67 22.66 -14.07
C ASP A 89 -1.10 22.67 -12.59
N LEU A 90 -0.29 22.10 -11.69
CA LEU A 90 -0.55 22.13 -10.25
C LEU A 90 -0.46 23.55 -9.69
N ASP A 91 -1.05 23.78 -8.52
CA ASP A 91 -0.90 25.05 -7.82
C ASP A 91 0.52 25.25 -7.26
N ASN A 92 0.83 26.46 -6.79
CA ASN A 92 2.17 26.80 -6.30
C ASN A 92 2.57 26.02 -5.04
N THR A 93 1.61 25.68 -4.17
CA THR A 93 1.86 24.88 -2.97
C THR A 93 2.28 23.46 -3.36
N GLN A 94 1.53 22.85 -4.27
CA GLN A 94 1.80 21.51 -4.79
C GLN A 94 3.10 21.48 -5.62
N LYS A 95 3.39 22.52 -6.40
CA LYS A 95 4.67 22.67 -7.11
C LYS A 95 5.84 22.77 -6.13
N GLN A 96 5.71 23.52 -5.04
CA GLN A 96 6.76 23.58 -4.02
C GLN A 96 6.96 22.21 -3.36
N ALA A 97 5.87 21.51 -3.02
CA ALA A 97 5.93 20.15 -2.50
C ALA A 97 6.62 19.20 -3.49
N TYR A 98 6.37 19.34 -4.80
CA TYR A 98 7.04 18.55 -5.84
C TYR A 98 8.55 18.78 -5.83
N LEU A 99 8.99 20.03 -5.76
CA LEU A 99 10.40 20.39 -5.72
C LEU A 99 11.09 19.87 -4.44
N ASN A 100 10.42 19.98 -3.29
CA ASN A 100 10.91 19.47 -2.02
C ASN A 100 11.01 17.93 -2.03
N ALA A 101 9.97 17.25 -2.52
CA ALA A 101 9.92 15.81 -2.66
C ALA A 101 11.08 15.30 -3.52
N ALA A 102 11.30 15.91 -4.68
CA ALA A 102 12.38 15.57 -5.60
C ALA A 102 13.77 15.81 -4.99
N TYR A 103 13.94 16.89 -4.22
CA TYR A 103 15.18 17.18 -3.51
C TYR A 103 15.52 16.07 -2.51
N TYR A 104 14.60 15.78 -1.58
CA TYR A 104 14.84 14.76 -0.56
C TYR A 104 14.98 13.36 -1.16
N PHE A 105 14.28 13.05 -2.26
CA PHE A 105 14.44 11.78 -2.94
C PHE A 105 15.83 11.66 -3.59
N THR A 106 16.34 12.74 -4.18
CA THR A 106 17.71 12.80 -4.71
C THR A 106 18.74 12.56 -3.60
N LYS A 107 18.56 13.19 -2.42
CA LYS A 107 19.43 13.00 -1.25
C LYS A 107 19.39 11.55 -0.76
N TYR A 108 18.20 10.92 -0.75
CA TYR A 108 18.05 9.49 -0.46
C TYR A 108 18.86 8.64 -1.46
N VAL A 109 18.69 8.86 -2.77
CA VAL A 109 19.41 8.10 -3.81
C VAL A 109 20.92 8.21 -3.62
N GLN A 110 21.46 9.42 -3.43
CA GLN A 110 22.88 9.62 -3.20
C GLN A 110 23.37 8.92 -1.92
N SER A 111 22.63 9.07 -0.83
CA SER A 111 22.99 8.49 0.47
C SER A 111 22.93 6.96 0.45
N ALA A 112 21.92 6.38 -0.19
CA ALA A 112 21.79 4.94 -0.36
C ALA A 112 22.94 4.36 -1.19
N GLU A 113 23.31 5.03 -2.29
CA GLU A 113 24.44 4.63 -3.12
C GLU A 113 25.75 4.63 -2.33
N ILE A 114 26.04 5.69 -1.58
CA ILE A 114 27.26 5.77 -0.75
C ILE A 114 27.25 4.69 0.34
N ASN A 115 26.12 4.48 1.01
CA ASN A 115 26.01 3.50 2.08
C ASN A 115 26.20 2.07 1.56
N ILE A 116 25.58 1.71 0.44
CA ILE A 116 25.77 0.39 -0.18
C ILE A 116 27.24 0.18 -0.54
N GLY A 117 27.87 1.15 -1.22
CA GLY A 117 29.29 1.06 -1.56
C GLY A 117 30.19 0.93 -0.33
N THR A 118 29.86 1.65 0.74
CA THR A 118 30.57 1.59 2.01
C THR A 118 30.43 0.22 2.68
N PHE A 119 29.23 -0.34 2.74
CA PHE A 119 28.94 -1.57 3.49
C PHE A 119 29.47 -2.84 2.82
N ILE A 120 29.63 -2.84 1.50
CA ILE A 120 30.18 -3.99 0.78
C ILE A 120 31.71 -3.92 0.60
N ASN A 121 32.32 -2.76 0.83
CA ASN A 121 33.75 -2.57 0.65
C ASN A 121 34.51 -2.96 1.93
N LYS A 122 34.99 -4.21 1.97
CA LYS A 122 35.72 -4.77 3.11
C LYS A 122 36.97 -3.97 3.47
N ASP A 123 37.71 -3.44 2.49
CA ASP A 123 38.93 -2.68 2.74
C ASP A 123 38.61 -1.34 3.40
N TYR A 124 37.56 -0.67 2.92
CA TYR A 124 37.06 0.55 3.52
C TYR A 124 36.62 0.32 4.97
N LEU A 125 35.80 -0.71 5.22
CA LEU A 125 35.36 -1.05 6.58
C LEU A 125 36.52 -1.41 7.50
N SER A 126 37.50 -2.16 6.99
CA SER A 126 38.70 -2.54 7.75
C SER A 126 39.53 -1.33 8.14
N GLY A 127 39.59 -0.30 7.29
CA GLY A 127 40.26 0.97 7.59
C GLY A 127 39.65 1.75 8.77
N TRP A 128 38.37 1.50 9.10
CA TRP A 128 37.71 2.09 10.26
C TRP A 128 37.89 1.27 11.55
N GLY A 129 38.41 0.04 11.47
CA GLY A 129 38.69 -0.81 12.62
C GLY A 129 37.48 -0.99 13.54
N SER A 130 37.66 -0.78 14.84
CA SER A 130 36.60 -0.89 15.85
C SER A 130 35.47 0.14 15.70
N TYR A 131 35.65 1.20 14.91
CA TYR A 131 34.63 2.21 14.64
C TYR A 131 33.74 1.87 13.45
N ALA A 132 34.04 0.83 12.67
CA ALA A 132 33.24 0.41 11.52
C ALA A 132 31.73 0.25 11.81
N PRO A 133 31.29 -0.24 12.99
CA PRO A 133 29.86 -0.31 13.32
C PRO A 133 29.12 1.03 13.25
N ILE A 134 29.79 2.17 13.49
CA ILE A 134 29.17 3.50 13.46
C ILE A 134 28.68 3.85 12.04
N LEU A 135 29.34 3.33 11.00
CA LEU A 135 28.99 3.59 9.60
C LEU A 135 27.58 3.09 9.26
N TYR A 136 27.12 2.00 9.88
CA TYR A 136 25.75 1.52 9.71
C TYR A 136 24.72 2.51 10.25
N GLY A 137 25.10 3.38 11.20
CA GLY A 137 24.26 4.47 11.70
C GLY A 137 23.90 5.52 10.63
N PHE A 138 24.69 5.65 9.55
CA PHE A 138 24.37 6.56 8.45
C PHE A 138 23.11 6.16 7.67
N SER A 139 22.67 4.89 7.78
CA SER A 139 21.39 4.44 7.22
C SER A 139 20.19 5.19 7.79
N LYS A 140 20.29 5.70 9.04
CA LYS A 140 19.24 6.51 9.66
C LYS A 140 18.98 7.80 8.88
N GLN A 141 20.04 8.44 8.38
CA GLN A 141 19.90 9.66 7.58
C GLN A 141 19.29 9.35 6.21
N THR A 142 19.66 8.22 5.61
CA THR A 142 19.03 7.74 4.36
C THR A 142 17.52 7.56 4.54
N LEU A 143 17.10 6.92 5.64
CA LEU A 143 15.69 6.76 5.96
C LEU A 143 14.98 8.10 6.19
N ASP A 144 15.62 9.05 6.88
CA ASP A 144 15.05 10.40 7.09
C ASP A 144 14.81 11.14 5.77
N TYR A 145 15.74 11.05 4.80
CA TYR A 145 15.54 11.63 3.48
C TYR A 145 14.35 11.01 2.74
N LEU A 146 14.21 9.69 2.79
CA LEU A 146 13.06 9.00 2.17
C LEU A 146 11.74 9.43 2.82
N ASN A 147 11.69 9.47 4.15
CA ASN A 147 10.51 9.89 4.90
C ASN A 147 10.13 11.35 4.62
N LYS A 148 11.12 12.25 4.53
CA LYS A 148 10.89 13.65 4.14
C LYS A 148 10.31 13.76 2.74
N SER A 149 10.86 13.01 1.78
CA SER A 149 10.33 12.97 0.42
C SER A 149 8.86 12.52 0.40
N HIS A 150 8.54 11.42 1.09
CA HIS A 150 7.16 10.92 1.17
C HIS A 150 6.17 11.90 1.80
N ARG A 151 6.58 12.65 2.83
CA ARG A 151 5.72 13.68 3.44
C ARG A 151 5.32 14.76 2.44
N GLU A 152 6.26 15.20 1.61
CA GLU A 152 5.99 16.19 0.57
C GLU A 152 5.13 15.59 -0.56
N MET A 153 5.40 14.35 -0.97
CA MET A 153 4.62 13.65 -2.02
C MET A 153 3.14 13.47 -1.65
N LYS A 154 2.81 13.36 -0.35
CA LYS A 154 1.43 13.24 0.12
C LYS A 154 0.51 14.37 -0.39
N HIS A 155 1.07 15.54 -0.66
CA HIS A 155 0.31 16.71 -1.12
C HIS A 155 0.07 16.73 -2.64
N ILE A 156 0.46 15.67 -3.35
CA ILE A 156 0.51 15.64 -4.80
C ILE A 156 -0.13 14.33 -5.30
N ASP A 157 -1.36 14.43 -5.79
CA ASP A 157 -2.18 13.27 -6.16
C ASP A 157 -1.51 12.32 -7.16
N ILE A 158 -0.67 12.83 -8.06
CA ILE A 158 0.03 12.00 -9.05
C ILE A 158 1.05 11.03 -8.44
N PHE A 159 1.48 11.27 -7.19
CA PHE A 159 2.37 10.39 -6.44
C PHE A 159 1.65 9.53 -5.42
N SER A 160 0.34 9.73 -5.26
CA SER A 160 -0.49 8.79 -4.52
C SER A 160 -0.54 7.48 -5.31
N SER A 161 0.32 6.53 -4.94
CA SER A 161 -0.03 5.12 -5.14
C SER A 161 -1.38 4.96 -4.45
N LYS A 162 -2.47 4.76 -5.20
CA LYS A 162 -3.78 4.50 -4.60
C LYS A 162 -3.64 3.26 -3.74
N LYS A 163 -3.49 3.46 -2.44
CA LYS A 163 -3.53 2.37 -1.48
C LYS A 163 -5.01 2.09 -1.26
N ASN A 164 -5.42 0.87 -1.57
CA ASN A 164 -6.79 0.48 -1.33
C ASN A 164 -6.90 0.02 0.13
N VAL A 165 -7.98 0.41 0.81
CA VAL A 165 -8.32 -0.09 2.15
C VAL A 165 -9.75 -0.59 2.10
N ILE A 166 -10.01 -1.73 2.72
CA ILE A 166 -11.38 -2.22 2.90
C ILE A 166 -11.76 -2.17 4.38
N LEU A 167 -12.88 -1.50 4.66
CA LEU A 167 -13.53 -1.49 5.95
C LEU A 167 -14.49 -2.69 5.99
N VAL A 168 -14.37 -3.57 6.98
CA VAL A 168 -15.21 -4.77 7.13
C VAL A 168 -15.92 -4.79 8.47
N GLU A 169 -17.10 -5.39 8.52
CA GLU A 169 -17.98 -5.32 9.69
C GLU A 169 -17.49 -6.17 10.88
N GLY A 170 -16.96 -7.36 10.58
CA GLY A 170 -16.61 -8.37 11.56
C GLY A 170 -15.20 -8.94 11.42
N PHE A 171 -14.87 -9.83 12.36
CA PHE A 171 -13.58 -10.52 12.35
C PHE A 171 -13.50 -11.63 11.30
N SER A 172 -14.63 -12.23 10.93
CA SER A 172 -14.66 -13.33 9.95
C SER A 172 -14.26 -12.82 8.56
N GLU A 173 -14.83 -11.70 8.15
CA GLU A 173 -14.54 -11.01 6.90
C GLU A 173 -13.11 -10.51 6.87
N LYS A 174 -12.63 -9.98 8.01
CA LYS A 174 -11.24 -9.57 8.16
C LYS A 174 -10.27 -10.73 7.91
N ILE A 175 -10.43 -11.83 8.65
CA ILE A 175 -9.60 -13.03 8.52
C ILE A 175 -9.65 -13.56 7.09
N PHE A 176 -10.86 -13.59 6.50
CA PHE A 176 -11.03 -14.03 5.12
C PHE A 176 -10.16 -13.20 4.17
N VAL A 177 -10.31 -11.88 4.14
CA VAL A 177 -9.58 -10.99 3.21
C VAL A 177 -8.06 -11.05 3.44
N GLU A 178 -7.61 -11.01 4.69
CA GLU A 178 -6.18 -11.06 5.04
C GLU A 178 -5.50 -12.36 4.59
N ASN A 179 -6.24 -13.47 4.50
CA ASN A 179 -5.69 -14.75 4.05
C ASN A 179 -5.52 -14.87 2.52
N PHE A 180 -6.01 -13.92 1.72
CA PHE A 180 -5.89 -13.96 0.26
C PHE A 180 -5.18 -12.78 -0.38
N THR A 181 -5.04 -11.68 0.37
CA THR A 181 -4.58 -10.40 -0.18
C THR A 181 -3.71 -9.67 0.82
N ASP A 182 -2.78 -8.86 0.30
CA ASP A 182 -2.02 -7.88 1.10
C ASP A 182 -2.76 -6.55 1.26
N LEU A 183 -4.08 -6.55 1.03
CA LEU A 183 -4.94 -5.38 1.15
C LEU A 183 -4.99 -4.91 2.62
N GLU A 184 -5.00 -3.59 2.86
CA GLU A 184 -5.20 -3.09 4.22
C GLU A 184 -6.66 -3.31 4.65
N VAL A 185 -6.87 -4.11 5.71
CA VAL A 185 -8.22 -4.49 6.19
C VAL A 185 -8.48 -3.94 7.59
N ILE A 186 -9.48 -3.07 7.70
CA ILE A 186 -9.88 -2.45 8.96
C ILE A 186 -11.23 -3.00 9.38
N ASN A 187 -11.24 -3.77 10.47
CA ASN A 187 -12.48 -4.19 11.11
C ASN A 187 -13.07 -2.99 11.87
N TYR A 188 -14.24 -2.51 11.47
CA TYR A 188 -14.90 -1.41 12.17
C TYR A 188 -15.73 -1.85 13.37
N GLU A 189 -15.94 -3.16 13.61
CA GLU A 189 -16.54 -3.82 14.78
C GLU A 189 -18.06 -3.65 15.00
N GLY A 190 -18.92 -4.19 14.12
CA GLY A 190 -20.39 -3.99 14.12
C GLY A 190 -21.22 -4.24 15.40
N LYS A 191 -20.65 -4.64 16.54
CA LYS A 191 -21.40 -4.85 17.80
C LYS A 191 -21.88 -3.52 18.40
N GLY A 192 -23.19 -3.29 18.30
CA GLY A 192 -24.02 -2.48 19.20
C GLY A 192 -23.48 -1.09 19.55
N ARG A 193 -23.92 -0.06 18.82
CA ARG A 193 -23.49 1.37 18.89
C ARG A 193 -22.20 1.72 18.15
N ILE A 194 -21.96 1.10 17.00
CA ILE A 194 -21.11 1.76 16.01
C ILE A 194 -21.97 2.67 15.16
N ASP A 195 -21.86 3.93 15.55
CA ASP A 195 -22.52 5.07 14.98
C ASP A 195 -21.91 5.37 13.60
N PHE A 196 -22.75 5.85 12.67
CA PHE A 196 -22.35 6.23 11.31
C PHE A 196 -21.07 7.10 11.32
N SER A 197 -20.90 7.88 12.39
CA SER A 197 -19.73 8.68 12.70
C SER A 197 -18.40 7.91 12.67
N LYS A 198 -18.31 6.64 13.08
CA LYS A 198 -17.05 5.87 13.05
C LYS A 198 -16.65 5.51 11.62
N ILE A 199 -17.58 5.02 10.81
CA ILE A 199 -17.30 4.67 9.41
C ILE A 199 -16.96 5.96 8.64
N GLU A 200 -17.73 7.02 8.82
CA GLU A 200 -17.45 8.33 8.21
C GLU A 200 -16.07 8.86 8.63
N PHE A 201 -15.72 8.77 9.91
CA PHE A 201 -14.42 9.17 10.41
C PHE A 201 -13.28 8.37 9.76
N LEU A 202 -13.39 7.04 9.73
CA LEU A 202 -12.39 6.17 9.11
C LEU A 202 -12.26 6.47 7.61
N VAL A 203 -13.38 6.63 6.90
CA VAL A 203 -13.37 6.98 5.48
C VAL A 203 -12.63 8.29 5.25
N LYS A 204 -12.93 9.34 6.03
CA LYS A 204 -12.24 10.64 5.94
C LYS A 204 -10.75 10.51 6.27
N GLU A 205 -10.41 9.82 7.35
CA GLU A 205 -9.02 9.60 7.76
C GLU A 205 -8.19 8.91 6.67
N TYR A 206 -8.76 7.91 5.99
CA TYR A 206 -8.08 7.17 4.94
C TYR A 206 -8.03 7.94 3.60
N HIS A 207 -9.09 8.67 3.24
CA HIS A 207 -9.05 9.62 2.12
C HIS A 207 -7.97 10.69 2.33
N ASP A 208 -7.85 11.25 3.54
CA ASP A 208 -6.81 12.21 3.91
C ASP A 208 -5.39 11.61 3.86
N LYS A 209 -5.26 10.28 3.89
CA LYS A 209 -4.01 9.54 3.69
C LYS A 209 -3.77 9.16 2.22
N GLY A 210 -4.69 9.47 1.31
CA GLY A 210 -4.62 9.18 -0.11
C GLY A 210 -5.09 7.76 -0.49
N TYR A 211 -5.90 7.13 0.35
CA TYR A 211 -6.44 5.79 0.08
C TYR A 211 -7.76 5.86 -0.70
N GLU A 212 -8.01 4.86 -1.56
CA GLU A 212 -9.38 4.58 -2.02
C GLU A 212 -10.01 3.61 -1.03
N VAL A 213 -11.17 4.00 -0.47
CA VAL A 213 -11.85 3.24 0.58
C VAL A 213 -12.95 2.36 -0.03
N TYR A 214 -12.94 1.10 0.36
CA TYR A 214 -13.97 0.10 0.07
C TYR A 214 -14.69 -0.28 1.36
N LEU A 215 -15.94 -0.73 1.26
CA LEU A 215 -16.74 -1.10 2.42
C LEU A 215 -17.40 -2.46 2.19
N GLN A 216 -17.31 -3.32 3.19
CA GLN A 216 -18.17 -4.48 3.34
C GLN A 216 -19.11 -4.24 4.52
N SER A 217 -20.41 -4.53 4.36
CA SER A 217 -21.40 -4.49 5.44
C SER A 217 -22.45 -5.59 5.30
N ASP A 218 -23.20 -5.87 6.36
CA ASP A 218 -24.27 -6.87 6.36
C ASP A 218 -25.66 -6.19 6.23
N LEU A 219 -26.59 -6.87 5.55
CA LEU A 219 -28.00 -6.46 5.44
C LEU A 219 -28.86 -7.08 6.55
N ASP A 220 -28.40 -8.10 7.26
CA ASP A 220 -29.17 -8.84 8.27
C ASP A 220 -30.55 -9.31 7.78
N GLY A 221 -30.67 -9.66 6.49
CA GLY A 221 -31.92 -10.05 5.84
C GLY A 221 -32.88 -8.89 5.55
N LYS A 222 -32.47 -7.64 5.73
CA LYS A 222 -33.25 -6.44 5.40
C LYS A 222 -33.12 -6.10 3.91
N LYS A 223 -34.09 -5.35 3.39
CA LYS A 223 -34.07 -4.87 2.00
C LYS A 223 -32.98 -3.81 1.76
N GLU A 224 -32.69 -2.99 2.77
CA GLU A 224 -31.75 -1.89 2.67
C GLU A 224 -30.99 -1.69 3.98
N ASN A 225 -29.74 -1.24 3.88
CA ASN A 225 -28.96 -0.77 5.02
C ASN A 225 -28.91 0.76 5.00
N GLN A 226 -29.71 1.39 5.86
CA GLN A 226 -29.80 2.86 5.93
C GLN A 226 -28.45 3.56 6.17
N LYS A 227 -27.50 2.89 6.83
CA LYS A 227 -26.16 3.45 7.06
C LYS A 227 -25.36 3.48 5.76
N VAL A 228 -25.38 2.38 5.00
CA VAL A 228 -24.73 2.30 3.68
C VAL A 228 -25.35 3.31 2.71
N ASN A 229 -26.67 3.43 2.67
CA ASN A 229 -27.35 4.41 1.82
C ASN A 229 -26.92 5.86 2.15
N ARG A 230 -26.68 6.18 3.44
CA ARG A 230 -26.14 7.50 3.82
C ARG A 230 -24.69 7.70 3.36
N ILE A 231 -23.86 6.66 3.35
CA ILE A 231 -22.48 6.73 2.85
C ILE A 231 -22.48 7.01 1.35
N ILE A 232 -23.32 6.29 0.59
CA ILE A 232 -23.49 6.47 -0.86
C ILE A 232 -24.04 7.88 -1.16
N ASN A 233 -25.16 8.25 -0.53
CA ASN A 233 -25.79 9.55 -0.76
C ASN A 233 -24.93 10.74 -0.31
N GLY A 234 -24.05 10.51 0.68
CA GLY A 234 -23.06 11.49 1.13
C GLY A 234 -21.83 11.59 0.22
N GLY A 235 -21.71 10.74 -0.80
CA GLY A 235 -20.56 10.71 -1.71
C GLY A 235 -19.25 10.30 -1.04
N LEU A 236 -19.31 9.65 0.13
CA LEU A 236 -18.13 9.26 0.90
C LEU A 236 -17.40 8.06 0.30
N ILE A 237 -18.18 7.12 -0.26
CA ILE A 237 -17.71 5.93 -0.98
C ILE A 237 -18.62 5.74 -2.19
N LYS A 238 -18.04 5.35 -3.33
CA LYS A 238 -18.80 5.03 -4.55
C LYS A 238 -19.56 3.72 -4.38
N GLU A 239 -20.73 3.60 -4.98
CA GLU A 239 -21.58 2.41 -4.85
C GLU A 239 -20.84 1.13 -5.30
N GLU A 240 -20.06 1.20 -6.36
CA GLU A 240 -19.25 0.08 -6.86
C GLU A 240 -18.14 -0.38 -5.91
N ASN A 241 -17.78 0.43 -4.91
CA ASN A 241 -16.78 0.11 -3.90
C ASN A 241 -17.40 -0.47 -2.62
N ILE A 242 -18.69 -0.84 -2.66
CA ILE A 242 -19.41 -1.39 -1.51
C ILE A 242 -19.90 -2.80 -1.82
N PHE A 243 -19.62 -3.72 -0.91
CA PHE A 243 -20.15 -5.08 -0.93
C PHE A 243 -21.09 -5.29 0.25
N GLN A 244 -22.27 -5.86 0.01
CA GLN A 244 -23.24 -6.12 1.06
C GLN A 244 -23.62 -7.60 1.12
N PHE A 245 -23.36 -8.25 2.27
CA PHE A 245 -23.90 -9.58 2.53
C PHE A 245 -25.40 -9.48 2.82
N LYS A 246 -26.17 -10.45 2.33
CA LYS A 246 -27.60 -10.57 2.59
C LYS A 246 -27.87 -10.89 4.06
N HIS A 247 -27.07 -11.77 4.66
CA HIS A 247 -27.13 -12.15 6.06
C HIS A 247 -25.75 -11.91 6.69
N ASP A 248 -25.19 -12.87 7.44
CA ASP A 248 -23.81 -12.83 7.91
C ASP A 248 -22.87 -13.61 6.99
N PHE A 249 -21.56 -13.38 7.13
CA PHE A 249 -20.52 -14.05 6.35
C PHE A 249 -20.63 -15.58 6.40
N GLU A 250 -20.93 -16.17 7.56
CA GLU A 250 -21.03 -17.62 7.66
C GLU A 250 -22.19 -18.16 6.82
N THR A 251 -23.31 -17.44 6.74
CA THR A 251 -24.46 -17.82 5.92
C THR A 251 -24.19 -17.68 4.41
N ALA A 252 -23.22 -16.85 4.02
CA ALA A 252 -22.78 -16.74 2.62
C ALA A 252 -22.01 -17.97 2.12
N ILE A 253 -21.54 -18.84 3.02
CA ILE A 253 -20.81 -20.07 2.70
C ILE A 253 -21.82 -21.13 2.22
N PRO A 254 -21.56 -21.81 1.09
CA PRO A 254 -22.41 -22.90 0.62
C PRO A 254 -22.64 -23.95 1.72
N PRO A 255 -23.90 -24.36 2.00
CA PRO A 255 -24.23 -25.20 3.16
C PRO A 255 -23.43 -26.51 3.24
N LYS A 256 -23.16 -27.15 2.10
CA LYS A 256 -22.36 -28.38 2.05
C LYS A 256 -20.91 -28.14 2.47
N LEU A 257 -20.36 -26.99 2.10
CA LEU A 257 -18.99 -26.62 2.46
C LEU A 257 -18.90 -26.24 3.94
N PHE A 258 -19.86 -25.48 4.44
CA PHE A 258 -19.96 -25.18 5.87
C PHE A 258 -20.09 -26.47 6.70
N TYR A 259 -20.95 -27.39 6.28
CA TYR A 259 -21.08 -28.72 6.89
C TYR A 259 -19.76 -29.49 6.93
N ASN A 260 -19.03 -29.55 5.81
CA ASN A 260 -17.73 -30.23 5.77
C ASN A 260 -16.74 -29.59 6.76
N ILE A 261 -16.70 -28.25 6.86
CA ILE A 261 -15.87 -27.54 7.85
C ILE A 261 -16.24 -27.97 9.27
N LEU A 262 -17.52 -28.13 9.59
CA LEU A 262 -17.95 -28.60 10.91
C LEU A 262 -17.51 -30.04 11.18
N GLN A 263 -17.63 -30.94 10.20
CA GLN A 263 -17.19 -32.34 10.33
C GLN A 263 -15.67 -32.45 10.49
N ASP A 264 -14.91 -31.73 9.66
CA ASP A 264 -13.43 -31.73 9.70
C ASP A 264 -12.89 -31.21 11.03
N ASN A 265 -13.70 -30.44 11.77
CA ASN A 265 -13.39 -29.93 13.11
C ASN A 265 -14.12 -30.71 14.23
N GLU A 266 -14.68 -31.88 13.93
CA GLU A 266 -15.34 -32.78 14.90
C GLU A 266 -16.48 -32.10 15.70
N LEU A 267 -17.15 -31.11 15.09
CA LEU A 267 -18.23 -30.36 15.74
C LEU A 267 -19.60 -31.02 15.58
N ILE A 268 -19.78 -31.85 14.54
CA ILE A 268 -21.00 -32.61 14.29
C ILE A 268 -20.62 -33.97 13.69
N GLU A 269 -21.42 -35.00 13.97
CA GLU A 269 -21.22 -36.36 13.44
C GLU A 269 -22.32 -36.78 12.45
N ASP A 270 -23.44 -36.05 12.41
CA ASP A 270 -24.60 -36.38 11.57
C ASP A 270 -24.32 -36.26 10.08
N ASP A 271 -25.15 -36.91 9.26
CA ASP A 271 -25.08 -36.79 7.81
C ASP A 271 -25.59 -35.43 7.30
N PHE A 272 -25.27 -35.12 6.04
CA PHE A 272 -25.63 -33.82 5.45
C PHE A 272 -27.14 -33.62 5.24
N GLU A 273 -27.88 -34.70 5.00
CA GLU A 273 -29.33 -34.60 4.80
C GLU A 273 -30.02 -34.25 6.12
N ASP A 274 -29.56 -34.82 7.23
CA ASP A 274 -29.98 -34.37 8.55
C ASP A 274 -29.56 -32.91 8.79
N PHE A 275 -28.31 -32.53 8.54
CA PHE A 275 -27.86 -31.14 8.71
C PHE A 275 -28.73 -30.11 7.99
N LYS A 276 -29.11 -30.40 6.74
CA LYS A 276 -29.93 -29.52 5.90
C LYS A 276 -31.39 -29.48 6.35
N LYS A 277 -31.88 -30.53 7.01
CA LYS A 277 -33.25 -30.60 7.50
C LYS A 277 -33.51 -29.48 8.50
N ASP A 278 -34.59 -28.75 8.28
CA ASP A 278 -35.03 -27.62 9.11
C ASP A 278 -34.07 -26.40 9.13
N ALA A 279 -33.07 -26.36 8.24
CA ALA A 279 -32.11 -25.26 8.15
C ALA A 279 -32.79 -23.98 7.67
N ASN A 280 -33.09 -23.08 8.62
CA ASN A 280 -33.59 -21.75 8.31
C ASN A 280 -32.44 -20.74 8.20
N LEU A 281 -31.85 -20.62 7.01
CA LEU A 281 -30.73 -19.72 6.73
C LEU A 281 -31.04 -18.24 7.00
N SER A 282 -32.32 -17.84 7.03
CA SER A 282 -32.70 -16.47 7.39
C SER A 282 -32.40 -16.10 8.85
N GLN A 283 -32.22 -17.11 9.71
CA GLN A 283 -31.85 -16.93 11.12
C GLN A 283 -30.33 -17.00 11.37
N GLY A 284 -29.54 -17.22 10.31
CA GLY A 284 -28.09 -17.42 10.37
C GLY A 284 -27.71 -18.89 10.58
N ILE A 285 -26.78 -19.39 9.76
CA ILE A 285 -26.38 -20.81 9.77
C ILE A 285 -25.73 -21.25 11.10
N VAL A 286 -25.01 -20.36 11.77
CA VAL A 286 -24.41 -20.62 13.09
C VAL A 286 -25.49 -20.80 14.17
N LYS A 287 -26.59 -20.04 14.09
CA LYS A 287 -27.71 -20.16 15.03
C LYS A 287 -28.46 -21.46 14.84
N HIS A 288 -28.62 -21.91 13.59
CA HIS A 288 -29.15 -23.24 13.28
C HIS A 288 -28.34 -24.34 13.96
N VAL A 289 -27.00 -24.32 13.81
CA VAL A 289 -26.11 -25.31 14.43
C VAL A 289 -26.25 -25.31 15.95
N LYS A 290 -26.26 -24.12 16.57
CA LYS A 290 -26.43 -24.01 18.02
C LYS A 290 -27.76 -24.59 18.49
N ASN A 291 -28.85 -24.29 17.79
CA ASN A 291 -30.18 -24.74 18.19
C ASN A 291 -30.35 -26.26 17.99
N LYS A 292 -29.81 -26.81 16.90
CA LYS A 292 -29.98 -28.22 16.55
C LYS A 292 -29.02 -29.14 17.31
N TYR A 293 -27.76 -28.76 17.40
CA TYR A 293 -26.68 -29.62 17.93
C TYR A 293 -26.17 -29.17 19.30
N GLY A 294 -26.59 -27.99 19.79
CA GLY A 294 -26.07 -27.43 21.06
C GLY A 294 -24.63 -26.92 20.96
N VAL A 295 -24.10 -26.77 19.74
CA VAL A 295 -22.69 -26.43 19.49
C VAL A 295 -22.54 -24.94 19.20
N ASP A 296 -21.64 -24.29 19.94
CA ASP A 296 -21.22 -22.91 19.67
C ASP A 296 -20.09 -22.89 18.64
N VAL A 297 -20.42 -22.57 17.39
CA VAL A 297 -19.46 -22.52 16.28
C VAL A 297 -18.52 -21.32 16.43
N ASN A 298 -17.21 -21.58 16.41
CA ASN A 298 -16.20 -20.52 16.33
C ASN A 298 -16.16 -19.94 14.91
N LYS A 299 -16.82 -18.78 14.71
CA LYS A 299 -16.85 -18.02 13.46
C LYS A 299 -15.46 -17.75 12.85
N ARG A 300 -14.45 -17.49 13.68
CA ARG A 300 -13.07 -17.25 13.22
C ARG A 300 -12.42 -18.50 12.62
N MET A 301 -12.68 -19.66 13.21
CA MET A 301 -12.22 -20.94 12.66
C MET A 301 -12.85 -21.17 11.29
N VAL A 302 -14.17 -20.96 11.17
CA VAL A 302 -14.88 -21.10 9.88
C VAL A 302 -14.25 -20.18 8.82
N ALA A 303 -13.99 -18.92 9.14
CA ALA A 303 -13.36 -17.95 8.24
C ALA A 303 -11.95 -18.38 7.79
N THR A 304 -11.15 -18.95 8.70
CA THR A 304 -9.83 -19.51 8.36
C THR A 304 -9.96 -20.73 7.44
N GLU A 305 -10.84 -21.67 7.75
CA GLU A 305 -10.98 -22.90 6.95
C GLU A 305 -11.49 -22.60 5.54
N ILE A 306 -12.54 -21.78 5.42
CA ILE A 306 -13.06 -21.40 4.10
C ILE A 306 -12.00 -20.63 3.29
N SER A 307 -11.18 -19.82 3.96
CA SER A 307 -10.14 -19.09 3.25
C SER A 307 -9.05 -20.01 2.71
N LEU A 308 -8.58 -20.96 3.50
CA LEU A 308 -7.63 -21.98 3.05
C LEU A 308 -8.19 -22.84 1.91
N ILE A 309 -9.47 -23.20 1.96
CA ILE A 309 -10.12 -23.99 0.90
C ILE A 309 -10.11 -23.22 -0.42
N ILE A 310 -10.59 -21.98 -0.45
CA ILE A 310 -10.60 -21.16 -1.67
C ILE A 310 -9.19 -20.88 -2.16
N HIS A 311 -8.22 -20.70 -1.26
CA HIS A 311 -6.83 -20.45 -1.62
C HIS A 311 -6.26 -21.66 -2.36
N LYS A 312 -6.48 -22.87 -1.84
CA LYS A 312 -6.12 -24.13 -2.52
C LYS A 312 -6.83 -24.28 -3.88
N LEU A 313 -8.10 -23.89 -3.98
CA LEU A 313 -8.86 -23.96 -5.23
C LEU A 313 -8.30 -23.04 -6.31
N LYS A 314 -7.84 -21.83 -5.94
CA LYS A 314 -7.23 -20.85 -6.88
C LYS A 314 -6.01 -21.41 -7.61
N TYR A 315 -5.24 -22.32 -7.01
CA TYR A 315 -4.10 -22.99 -7.66
C TYR A 315 -4.50 -24.16 -8.56
N ARG A 316 -5.72 -24.69 -8.42
CA ARG A 316 -6.20 -25.86 -9.19
C ARG A 316 -7.05 -25.47 -10.39
N LYS A 317 -7.75 -24.34 -10.33
CA LYS A 317 -8.61 -23.84 -11.42
C LYS A 317 -8.65 -22.31 -11.42
N ASN A 318 -8.95 -21.74 -12.58
CA ASN A 318 -9.19 -20.31 -12.71
C ASN A 318 -10.56 -19.95 -12.11
N LEU A 319 -10.57 -19.45 -10.87
CA LEU A 319 -11.81 -19.08 -10.17
C LEU A 319 -12.57 -17.92 -10.84
N TYR A 320 -11.92 -17.14 -11.70
CA TYR A 320 -12.59 -16.08 -12.46
C TYR A 320 -13.48 -16.61 -13.58
N GLU A 321 -13.32 -17.89 -13.97
CA GLU A 321 -14.10 -18.56 -15.01
C GLU A 321 -15.12 -19.56 -14.42
N ASP A 322 -15.14 -19.72 -13.09
CA ASP A 322 -16.05 -20.63 -12.41
C ASP A 322 -17.36 -19.92 -12.07
N GLU A 323 -18.32 -19.97 -13.01
CA GLU A 323 -19.62 -19.32 -12.84
C GLU A 323 -20.39 -19.84 -11.61
N ASP A 324 -20.31 -21.14 -11.31
CA ASP A 324 -20.99 -21.72 -10.15
C ASP A 324 -20.47 -21.11 -8.85
N PHE A 325 -19.15 -20.99 -8.72
CA PHE A 325 -18.52 -20.32 -7.60
C PHE A 325 -18.87 -18.82 -7.54
N LEU A 326 -18.71 -18.09 -8.66
CA LEU A 326 -18.98 -16.65 -8.74
C LEU A 326 -20.46 -16.30 -8.53
N ASN A 327 -21.37 -17.25 -8.70
CA ASN A 327 -22.79 -17.08 -8.40
C ASN A 327 -23.10 -17.19 -6.89
N THR A 328 -22.23 -17.85 -6.12
CA THR A 328 -22.34 -17.87 -4.65
C THR A 328 -22.00 -16.51 -4.05
N GLU A 329 -22.59 -16.20 -2.90
CA GLU A 329 -22.36 -14.92 -2.23
C GLU A 329 -20.91 -14.76 -1.77
N ILE A 330 -20.30 -15.83 -1.22
CA ILE A 330 -18.88 -15.85 -0.87
C ILE A 330 -17.97 -15.68 -2.10
N GLY A 331 -18.34 -16.25 -3.25
CA GLY A 331 -17.60 -16.09 -4.50
C GLY A 331 -17.68 -14.68 -5.06
N LYS A 332 -18.84 -14.02 -4.93
CA LYS A 332 -19.00 -12.59 -5.27
C LYS A 332 -18.14 -11.72 -4.37
N PHE A 333 -18.08 -12.00 -3.07
CA PHE A 333 -17.22 -11.26 -2.15
C PHE A 333 -15.74 -11.46 -2.48
N TRP A 334 -15.33 -12.71 -2.73
CA TRP A 334 -13.96 -13.01 -3.16
C TRP A 334 -13.57 -12.27 -4.44
N ASN A 335 -14.46 -12.24 -5.45
CA ASN A 335 -14.22 -11.54 -6.71
C ASN A 335 -14.18 -10.01 -6.51
N PHE A 336 -15.06 -9.48 -5.66
CA PHE A 336 -15.04 -8.07 -5.27
C PHE A 336 -13.68 -7.68 -4.68
N VAL A 337 -13.21 -8.41 -3.66
CA VAL A 337 -11.91 -8.19 -3.01
C VAL A 337 -10.74 -8.36 -3.99
N SER A 338 -10.79 -9.38 -4.85
CA SER A 338 -9.71 -9.66 -5.80
C SER A 338 -9.56 -8.62 -6.90
N ARG A 339 -10.58 -7.77 -7.14
CA ARG A 339 -10.51 -6.65 -8.08
C ARG A 339 -9.96 -5.37 -7.46
N ILE A 340 -9.85 -5.33 -6.12
CA ILE A 340 -9.27 -4.21 -5.38
C ILE A 340 -7.74 -4.26 -5.47
N VAL A 341 -7.17 -5.46 -5.48
CA VAL A 341 -5.72 -5.73 -5.58
C VAL A 341 -5.34 -5.85 -7.05
#